data_AF-A0A952EA49-F1
#
_entry.id   AF-A0A952EA49-F1
#
_cell.length_a   1.000
_cell.length_b   1.000
_cell.length_c   1.000
_cell.angle_alpha   90.00
_cell.angle_beta   90.00
_cell.angle_gamma   90.00
#
_symmetry.space_group_name_H-M   'P 1'
#
loop_
_entity.id
_entity.type
_entity.pdbx_description
1 polymer ?
#
loop_
_entity_poly.entity_id
_entity_poly.type
_entity_poly.pdbx_seq_one_letter_code
_entity_poly.pdbx_strand_id
1 'polypeptide(L)'
;MAHVKLLTTLKVSDDLFCPQRSIISGRFVGVLELRYGGVIKDLTLHPPSSIISLKGRGLMNEREQKHQVLKQARALNAHPERVRAPLFTDHPFFDPEDRAQVKYEMLRVREVDGVLITEACRLYGFTRESYRHILARFRREGIKGLFERKRGRRGPLKATARVREFIHAER
;
A
#
# COMPACT_ATOMS: atom_id res chain seq x y z
N MET A 1 -31.33 4.03 -17.58
CA MET A 1 -31.97 2.69 -17.56
C MET A 1 -31.02 1.77 -18.31
N ALA A 2 -30.21 0.93 -17.67
CA ALA A 2 -30.50 -0.18 -16.76
C ALA A 2 -30.21 -1.50 -17.50
N HIS A 3 -29.29 -2.27 -16.92
CA HIS A 3 -28.98 -3.70 -17.15
C HIS A 3 -28.26 -4.01 -18.48
N VAL A 4 -27.34 -4.98 -18.55
CA VAL A 4 -27.52 -6.39 -18.19
C VAL A 4 -26.16 -7.07 -17.93
N LYS A 5 -26.10 -7.86 -16.85
CA LYS A 5 -25.09 -8.87 -16.53
C LYS A 5 -24.89 -9.84 -17.70
N LEU A 6 -23.72 -10.46 -17.85
CA LEU A 6 -23.58 -11.91 -17.63
C LEU A 6 -22.13 -12.36 -17.75
N LEU A 7 -21.75 -13.16 -16.75
CA LEU A 7 -20.55 -13.96 -16.64
C LEU A 7 -20.30 -14.77 -17.91
N THR A 8 -19.05 -14.85 -18.34
CA THR A 8 -18.59 -16.01 -19.12
C THR A 8 -17.21 -16.43 -18.60
N THR A 9 -17.29 -17.48 -17.78
CA THR A 9 -16.29 -18.50 -17.48
C THR A 9 -15.07 -18.47 -18.40
N LEU A 10 -13.95 -17.94 -17.91
CA LEU A 10 -12.62 -18.32 -18.39
C LEU A 10 -12.41 -19.78 -17.99
N LYS A 11 -12.74 -20.71 -18.89
CA LYS A 11 -12.16 -22.05 -18.88
C LYS A 11 -10.67 -21.87 -19.14
N VAL A 12 -9.87 -21.88 -18.08
CA VAL A 12 -8.45 -22.17 -18.20
C VAL A 12 -8.36 -23.65 -18.51
N SER A 13 -8.24 -23.99 -19.78
CA SER A 13 -7.88 -25.34 -20.20
C SER A 13 -6.39 -25.52 -19.95
N ASP A 14 -6.03 -26.54 -19.16
CA ASP A 14 -4.66 -26.85 -18.73
C ASP A 14 -3.72 -27.32 -19.85
N ASP A 15 -4.15 -27.29 -21.11
CA ASP A 15 -3.47 -27.96 -22.24
C ASP A 15 -2.77 -27.02 -23.25
N LEU A 16 -2.48 -25.75 -22.92
CA LEU A 16 -1.75 -24.84 -23.82
C LEU A 16 -0.28 -24.61 -23.47
N PHE A 17 0.29 -25.39 -22.55
CA PHE A 17 1.73 -25.40 -22.33
C PHE A 17 2.44 -26.31 -23.35
N CYS A 18 2.70 -25.80 -24.56
CA CYS A 18 3.64 -26.43 -25.48
C CYS A 18 5.04 -25.83 -25.25
N PRO A 19 6.03 -26.59 -24.75
CA PRO A 19 7.35 -26.04 -24.44
C PRO A 19 8.24 -26.11 -25.69
N GLN A 20 8.00 -25.26 -26.68
CA GLN A 20 9.00 -25.05 -27.73
C GLN A 20 10.05 -24.05 -27.21
N ARG A 21 11.07 -24.61 -26.55
CA ARG A 21 12.28 -23.90 -26.13
C ARG A 21 13.02 -23.42 -27.38
N SER A 22 13.01 -22.12 -27.62
CA SER A 22 14.04 -21.47 -28.42
C SER A 22 14.71 -20.38 -27.59
N ILE A 23 16.01 -20.57 -27.34
CA ILE A 23 16.86 -19.61 -26.63
C ILE A 23 17.45 -18.71 -27.70
N ILE A 24 17.04 -17.44 -27.73
CA ILE A 24 17.74 -16.39 -28.46
C ILE A 24 18.03 -15.26 -27.47
N SER A 25 19.31 -15.12 -27.11
CA SER A 25 19.90 -14.07 -26.28
C SER A 25 19.17 -13.68 -24.98
N GLY A 26 19.24 -14.54 -23.94
CA GLY A 26 19.26 -14.12 -22.53
C GLY A 26 18.13 -13.27 -21.96
N ARG A 27 17.03 -13.04 -22.69
CA ARG A 27 15.85 -12.28 -22.26
C ARG A 27 14.65 -13.21 -22.34
N PHE A 28 14.11 -13.59 -21.18
CA PHE A 28 12.76 -14.17 -21.14
C PHE A 28 11.77 -13.06 -21.52
N VAL A 29 11.27 -13.13 -22.75
CA VAL A 29 10.11 -12.36 -23.20
C VAL A 29 8.97 -13.36 -23.28
N GLY A 30 8.09 -13.34 -22.27
CA GLY A 30 6.85 -14.11 -22.36
C GLY A 30 5.98 -13.48 -23.44
N VAL A 31 5.72 -14.20 -24.53
CA VAL A 31 4.75 -13.81 -25.55
C VAL A 31 3.47 -14.55 -25.23
N LEU A 32 2.39 -13.82 -24.93
CA LEU A 32 1.06 -14.40 -24.76
C LEU A 32 0.30 -14.26 -26.07
N GLU A 33 0.06 -15.37 -26.78
CA GLU A 33 -0.83 -15.38 -27.93
C GLU A 33 -2.29 -15.32 -27.46
N LEU A 34 -2.97 -14.21 -27.72
CA LEU A 34 -4.41 -14.11 -27.56
C LEU A 34 -5.08 -14.25 -28.93
N ARG A 35 -5.91 -15.28 -29.09
CA ARG A 35 -6.74 -15.46 -30.28
C ARG A 35 -8.15 -14.95 -29.98
N TYR A 36 -8.52 -13.82 -30.59
CA TYR A 36 -9.90 -13.32 -30.58
C TYR A 36 -10.32 -13.02 -32.02
N GLY A 37 -11.42 -13.66 -32.46
CA GLY A 37 -12.02 -13.38 -33.77
C GLY A 37 -11.13 -13.63 -34.99
N GLY A 38 -10.21 -14.60 -34.92
CA GLY A 38 -9.32 -14.97 -36.04
C GLY A 38 -8.10 -14.07 -36.24
N VAL A 39 -7.90 -13.06 -35.40
CA VAL A 39 -6.71 -12.18 -35.43
C VAL A 39 -5.74 -12.59 -34.33
N ILE A 40 -4.48 -12.86 -34.70
CA ILE A 40 -3.38 -13.10 -33.76
C ILE A 40 -2.74 -11.74 -33.47
N LYS A 41 -2.64 -11.38 -32.19
CA LYS A 41 -1.89 -10.20 -31.73
C LYS A 41 -0.81 -10.64 -30.76
N ASP A 42 0.44 -10.39 -31.14
CA ASP A 42 1.59 -10.63 -30.28
C ASP A 42 1.74 -9.45 -29.31
N LEU A 43 1.31 -9.65 -28.07
CA LEU A 43 1.54 -8.65 -27.02
C LEU A 43 2.91 -8.91 -26.38
N THR A 44 3.88 -8.06 -26.72
CA THR A 44 5.20 -8.09 -26.08
C THR A 44 5.10 -7.46 -24.70
N LEU A 45 5.10 -8.28 -23.65
CA LEU A 45 5.18 -7.80 -22.28
C LEU A 45 6.63 -7.39 -21.98
N HIS A 46 6.89 -6.09 -21.96
CA HIS A 46 8.11 -5.57 -21.35
C HIS A 46 7.95 -5.66 -19.83
N PRO A 47 8.75 -6.47 -19.12
CA PRO A 47 8.73 -6.43 -17.67
C PRO A 47 9.14 -5.02 -17.23
N PRO A 48 8.44 -4.39 -16.26
CA PRO A 48 8.90 -3.13 -15.70
C PRO A 48 10.35 -3.31 -15.21
N SER A 49 11.20 -2.34 -15.50
CA SER A 49 12.67 -2.38 -15.35
C SER A 49 13.20 -2.64 -13.94
N SER A 50 12.34 -2.97 -12.97
CA SER A 50 12.68 -3.29 -11.58
C SER A 50 13.06 -4.76 -11.34
N ILE A 51 12.92 -5.67 -12.32
CA ILE A 51 13.20 -7.11 -12.10
C ILE A 51 14.65 -7.51 -12.40
N ILE A 52 15.41 -6.72 -13.17
CA ILE A 52 16.76 -7.11 -13.60
C ILE A 52 17.84 -6.28 -12.90
N SER A 53 18.25 -6.70 -11.70
CA SER A 53 19.65 -6.60 -11.22
C SER A 53 19.80 -7.28 -9.84
N LEU A 54 20.01 -8.59 -9.82
CA LEU A 54 20.47 -9.32 -8.64
C LEU A 54 21.83 -9.96 -8.93
N LYS A 55 22.88 -9.14 -8.93
CA LYS A 55 24.26 -9.62 -8.75
C LYS A 55 24.73 -9.12 -7.38
N GLY A 56 24.72 -10.01 -6.38
CA GLY A 56 25.53 -9.87 -5.17
C GLY A 56 24.96 -9.11 -3.95
N ARG A 57 23.66 -9.22 -3.62
CA ARG A 57 23.14 -8.88 -2.28
C ARG A 57 22.18 -9.98 -1.83
N GLY A 58 22.32 -10.44 -0.58
CA GLY A 58 21.50 -11.53 -0.03
C GLY A 58 20.01 -11.35 -0.34
N LEU A 59 19.36 -12.44 -0.75
CA LEU A 59 17.95 -12.43 -1.14
C LEU A 59 17.12 -12.02 0.09
N MET A 60 16.73 -10.75 0.15
CA MET A 60 15.72 -10.31 1.11
C MET A 60 14.46 -11.12 0.83
N ASN A 61 13.90 -11.75 1.86
CA ASN A 61 12.63 -12.45 1.72
C ASN A 61 11.49 -11.45 1.42
N GLU A 62 10.37 -11.95 0.90
CA GLU A 62 9.24 -11.10 0.48
C GLU A 62 8.71 -10.20 1.62
N ARG A 63 8.73 -10.71 2.86
CA ARG A 63 8.34 -9.94 4.04
C ARG A 63 9.27 -8.75 4.30
N GLU A 64 10.59 -8.95 4.25
CA GLU A 64 11.58 -7.88 4.40
C GLU A 64 11.46 -6.83 3.30
N GLN A 65 11.24 -7.26 2.06
CA GLN A 65 10.99 -6.36 0.94
C GLN A 65 9.74 -5.52 1.18
N LYS A 66 8.62 -6.15 1.55
CA LYS A 66 7.37 -5.46 1.91
C LYS A 66 7.58 -4.47 3.04
N HIS A 67 8.29 -4.87 4.09
CA HIS A 67 8.64 -4.00 5.22
C HIS A 67 9.39 -2.75 4.77
N GLN A 68 10.36 -2.87 3.87
CA GLN A 68 11.08 -1.73 3.32
C GLN A 68 10.17 -0.81 2.52
N VAL A 69 9.30 -1.37 1.67
CA VAL A 69 8.32 -0.59 0.89
C VAL A 69 7.37 0.17 1.82
N LEU A 70 6.80 -0.49 2.84
CA LEU A 70 5.92 0.14 3.82
C LEU A 70 6.64 1.24 4.61
N LYS A 71 7.90 1.02 4.98
CA LYS A 71 8.71 2.02 5.68
C LYS A 71 8.99 3.24 4.82
N GLN A 72 9.35 3.05 3.55
CA GLN A 72 9.57 4.13 2.58
C GLN A 72 8.29 4.93 2.31
N ALA A 73 7.17 4.23 2.17
CA ALA A 73 5.84 4.84 2.00
C ALA A 73 5.27 5.46 3.29
N ARG A 74 5.91 5.25 4.45
CA ARG A 74 5.43 5.68 5.78
C ARG A 74 4.06 5.09 6.12
N ALA A 75 3.87 3.85 5.70
CA ALA A 75 2.73 2.99 6.00
C ALA A 75 3.09 1.87 6.98
N LEU A 76 4.35 1.73 7.39
CA LEU A 76 4.73 0.68 8.33
C LEU A 76 4.07 0.87 9.71
N ASN A 77 3.42 -0.17 10.22
CA ASN A 77 2.89 -0.20 11.57
C ASN A 77 3.97 -0.63 12.56
N ALA A 78 4.36 0.27 13.45
CA ALA A 78 5.35 -0.03 14.48
C ALA A 78 4.82 -0.97 15.59
N HIS A 79 3.49 -1.10 15.69
CA HIS A 79 2.82 -1.87 16.74
C HIS A 79 1.69 -2.75 16.15
N PRO A 80 2.03 -3.74 15.30
CA PRO A 80 1.05 -4.66 14.72
C PRO A 80 0.26 -5.44 15.80
N GLU A 81 0.87 -5.74 16.94
CA GLU A 81 0.28 -6.46 18.08
C GLU A 81 -0.91 -5.73 18.72
N ARG A 82 -1.08 -4.43 18.45
CA ARG A 82 -2.20 -3.63 18.96
C ARG A 82 -3.46 -3.78 18.10
N VAL A 83 -3.36 -4.43 16.94
CA VAL A 83 -4.48 -4.71 16.05
C VAL A 83 -5.09 -6.05 16.44
N ARG A 84 -6.27 -6.01 17.05
CA ARG A 84 -7.02 -7.16 17.58
C ARG A 84 -8.33 -7.41 16.81
N ALA A 85 -8.53 -6.71 15.70
CA ALA A 85 -9.70 -6.92 14.84
C ALA A 85 -9.61 -8.33 14.21
N PRO A 86 -10.65 -9.18 14.31
CA PRO A 86 -10.60 -10.58 13.83
C PRO A 86 -10.15 -10.72 12.38
N LEU A 87 -10.53 -9.79 11.50
CA LEU A 87 -10.10 -9.77 10.09
C LEU A 87 -8.58 -9.82 9.90
N PHE A 88 -7.80 -9.23 10.82
CA PHE A 88 -6.33 -9.20 10.76
C PHE A 88 -5.68 -10.46 11.31
N THR A 89 -6.43 -11.33 11.99
CA THR A 89 -5.98 -12.63 12.49
C THR A 89 -6.43 -13.76 11.58
N ASP A 90 -7.68 -13.68 11.11
CA ASP A 90 -8.37 -14.82 10.49
C ASP A 90 -8.22 -14.86 8.98
N HIS A 91 -7.79 -13.76 8.35
CA HIS A 91 -7.82 -13.63 6.90
C HIS A 91 -6.51 -13.09 6.31
N PRO A 92 -5.86 -13.81 5.38
CA PRO A 92 -4.49 -13.52 4.92
C PRO A 92 -4.34 -12.23 4.10
N PHE A 93 -5.45 -11.67 3.62
CA PHE A 93 -5.47 -10.38 2.92
C PHE A 93 -5.16 -9.17 3.81
N PHE A 94 -5.51 -9.24 5.10
CA PHE A 94 -5.32 -8.14 6.03
C PHE A 94 -3.97 -8.26 6.72
N ASP A 95 -3.15 -7.23 6.62
CA ASP A 95 -1.82 -7.19 7.18
C ASP A 95 -1.73 -6.18 8.34
N PRO A 96 -1.48 -6.63 9.58
CA PRO A 96 -1.34 -5.72 10.72
C PRO A 96 -0.07 -4.86 10.62
N GLU A 97 0.93 -5.23 9.81
CA GLU A 97 2.12 -4.43 9.52
C GLU A 97 1.81 -3.25 8.56
N ASP A 98 0.71 -3.30 7.78
CA ASP A 98 0.27 -2.19 6.93
C ASP A 98 -0.66 -1.23 7.69
N ARG A 99 -0.05 -0.18 8.24
CA ARG A 99 -0.76 0.86 8.99
C ARG A 99 -1.78 1.63 8.17
N ALA A 100 -1.64 1.71 6.85
CA ALA A 100 -2.64 2.37 6.00
C ALA A 100 -3.88 1.48 5.88
N GLN A 101 -3.70 0.17 5.69
CA GLN A 101 -4.80 -0.80 5.66
C GLN A 101 -5.54 -0.85 7.01
N VAL A 102 -4.81 -0.92 8.13
CA VAL A 102 -5.40 -0.89 9.48
C VAL A 102 -6.26 0.36 9.70
N LYS A 103 -5.77 1.54 9.29
CA LYS A 103 -6.55 2.79 9.40
C LYS A 103 -7.79 2.77 8.52
N TYR A 104 -7.67 2.26 7.30
CA TYR A 104 -8.79 2.17 6.37
C TYR A 104 -9.89 1.27 6.94
N GLU A 105 -9.56 0.07 7.41
CA GLU A 105 -10.54 -0.86 7.96
C GLU A 105 -11.18 -0.34 9.26
N MET A 106 -10.42 0.37 10.09
CA MET A 106 -10.98 1.07 11.25
C MET A 106 -12.03 2.13 10.85
N LEU A 107 -11.77 2.89 9.78
CA LEU A 107 -12.74 3.86 9.28
C LEU A 107 -13.94 3.17 8.63
N ARG A 108 -13.70 2.14 7.80
CA ARG A 108 -14.74 1.38 7.09
C ARG A 108 -15.72 0.77 8.09
N VAL A 109 -15.23 0.04 9.10
CA VAL A 109 -16.12 -0.62 10.08
C VAL A 109 -16.95 0.39 10.89
N ARG A 110 -16.42 1.58 11.15
CA ARG A 110 -17.16 2.63 11.85
C ARG A 110 -18.18 3.32 10.95
N GLU A 111 -17.76 3.75 9.77
CA GLU A 111 -18.58 4.59 8.88
C GLU A 111 -19.56 3.77 8.03
N VAL A 112 -19.25 2.51 7.74
CA VAL A 112 -20.11 1.60 6.95
C VAL A 112 -20.90 0.67 7.87
N ASP A 113 -20.23 -0.01 8.81
CA ASP A 113 -20.89 -1.03 9.65
C ASP A 113 -21.45 -0.44 10.97
N GLY A 114 -21.24 0.86 11.22
CA GLY A 114 -21.85 1.59 12.35
C GLY A 114 -21.28 1.27 13.73
N VAL A 115 -20.17 0.53 13.83
CA VAL A 115 -19.55 0.14 15.11
C VAL A 115 -19.23 1.36 15.98
N LEU A 116 -19.35 1.27 17.30
CA LEU A 116 -19.02 2.38 18.20
C LEU A 116 -17.56 2.85 18.01
N ILE A 117 -17.30 4.17 18.03
CA ILE A 117 -15.94 4.73 17.88
C ILE A 117 -14.99 4.11 18.90
N THR A 118 -15.45 3.94 20.14
CA THR A 118 -14.69 3.29 21.21
C THR A 118 -14.24 1.91 20.85
N GLU A 119 -15.13 1.11 20.29
CA GLU A 119 -14.88 -0.28 19.96
C GLU A 119 -13.96 -0.40 18.75
N ALA A 120 -14.21 0.38 17.69
CA ALA A 120 -13.30 0.48 16.56
C ALA A 120 -11.88 0.92 17.02
N CYS A 121 -11.78 1.92 17.88
CA CYS A 121 -10.49 2.35 18.42
C CYS A 121 -9.80 1.23 19.22
N ARG A 122 -10.54 0.50 20.06
CA ARG A 122 -10.03 -0.61 20.89
C ARG A 122 -9.53 -1.79 20.06
N LEU A 123 -10.25 -2.14 19.00
CA LEU A 123 -9.93 -3.25 18.10
C LEU A 123 -8.74 -2.94 17.20
N TYR A 124 -8.60 -1.71 16.72
CA TYR A 124 -7.55 -1.34 15.77
C TYR A 124 -6.34 -0.66 16.42
N GLY A 125 -6.36 -0.45 17.74
CA GLY A 125 -5.23 0.08 18.50
C GLY A 125 -5.05 1.61 18.42
N PHE A 126 -6.15 2.36 18.26
CA PHE A 126 -6.16 3.82 18.16
C PHE A 126 -6.89 4.49 19.33
N THR A 127 -6.74 5.81 19.44
CA THR A 127 -7.54 6.66 20.34
C THR A 127 -8.66 7.36 19.59
N ARG A 128 -9.67 7.87 20.30
CA ARG A 128 -10.78 8.63 19.69
C ARG A 128 -10.29 9.89 18.98
N GLU A 129 -9.31 10.57 19.55
CA GLU A 129 -8.68 11.76 18.97
C GLU A 129 -7.97 11.39 17.66
N SER A 130 -7.20 10.30 17.68
CA SER A 130 -6.52 9.79 16.49
C SER A 130 -7.53 9.45 15.39
N TYR A 131 -8.62 8.77 15.74
CA TYR A 131 -9.72 8.46 14.82
C TYR A 131 -10.24 9.71 14.12
N ARG A 132 -10.59 10.75 14.88
CA ARG A 132 -11.11 12.01 14.33
C ARG A 132 -10.13 12.67 13.37
N HIS A 133 -8.85 12.73 13.74
CA HIS A 133 -7.82 13.29 12.87
C HIS A 133 -7.61 12.47 11.59
N ILE A 134 -7.62 11.14 11.70
CA ILE A 134 -7.47 10.22 10.56
C ILE A 134 -8.67 10.37 9.62
N LEU A 135 -9.90 10.37 10.13
CA LEU A 135 -11.12 10.54 9.34
C LEU A 135 -11.14 11.89 8.62
N ALA A 136 -10.87 12.99 9.33
CA ALA A 136 -10.82 14.32 8.73
C ALA A 136 -9.80 14.39 7.59
N ARG A 137 -8.63 13.76 7.78
CA ARG A 137 -7.58 13.73 6.77
C ARG A 137 -7.95 12.83 5.59
N PHE A 138 -8.56 11.68 5.84
CA PHE A 138 -9.06 10.79 4.80
C PHE A 138 -10.13 11.47 3.94
N ARG A 139 -11.09 12.19 4.56
CA ARG A 139 -12.11 12.94 3.83
C ARG A 139 -11.53 14.05 2.94
N ARG A 140 -10.44 14.69 3.37
CA ARG A 140 -9.78 15.77 2.61
C ARG A 140 -8.83 15.27 1.52
N GLU A 141 -8.11 14.18 1.77
CA GLU A 141 -6.96 13.74 0.95
C GLU A 141 -7.14 12.33 0.35
N GLY A 142 -8.25 11.65 0.61
CA GLY A 142 -8.48 10.25 0.26
C GLY A 142 -7.49 9.31 0.95
N ILE A 143 -7.13 8.23 0.24
CA ILE A 143 -6.20 7.19 0.73
C ILE A 143 -4.83 7.80 1.10
N LYS A 144 -4.38 8.85 0.41
CA LYS A 144 -3.14 9.57 0.74
C LYS A 144 -3.15 10.15 2.16
N GLY A 145 -4.34 10.45 2.70
CA GLY A 145 -4.53 10.93 4.06
C GLY A 145 -4.16 9.90 5.14
N LEU A 146 -4.13 8.61 4.81
CA LEU A 146 -3.86 7.53 5.77
C LEU A 146 -2.36 7.36 6.06
N PHE A 147 -1.48 7.78 5.15
CA PHE A 147 -0.02 7.66 5.32
C PHE A 147 0.53 8.69 6.31
N GLU A 148 1.56 8.31 7.07
CA GLU A 148 2.21 9.24 8.00
C GLU A 148 3.00 10.33 7.25
N ARG A 149 2.98 11.56 7.78
CA ARG A 149 3.75 12.68 7.20
C ARG A 149 5.16 12.74 7.75
N LYS A 150 6.02 13.49 7.04
CA LYS A 150 7.25 14.02 7.65
C LYS A 150 6.86 14.80 8.88
N ARG A 151 7.25 14.28 10.05
CA ARG A 151 7.15 15.04 11.30
C ARG A 151 7.95 16.32 11.08
N GLY A 152 7.36 17.46 11.46
CA GLY A 152 8.05 18.74 11.42
C GLY A 152 9.30 18.73 12.31
N ARG A 153 10.08 19.80 12.25
CA ARG A 153 11.24 20.00 13.13
C ARG A 153 10.82 19.75 14.57
N ARG A 154 11.51 18.82 15.25
CA ARG A 154 11.32 18.59 16.68
C ARG A 154 12.24 19.53 17.44
N GLY A 155 11.67 20.54 18.08
CA GLY A 155 12.37 21.41 19.02
C GLY A 155 12.40 22.88 18.62
N PRO A 156 12.67 23.78 19.60
CA PRO A 156 12.74 25.21 19.36
C PRO A 156 13.84 25.58 18.37
N LEU A 157 13.57 26.56 17.51
CA LEU A 157 14.62 27.20 16.73
C LEU A 157 15.27 28.28 17.61
N LYS A 158 16.57 28.16 17.87
CA LYS A 158 17.32 29.22 18.55
C LYS A 158 17.36 30.47 17.67
N ALA A 159 17.09 31.64 18.24
CA ALA A 159 17.23 32.92 17.55
C ALA A 159 18.67 33.08 17.04
N THR A 160 18.84 33.39 15.76
CA THR A 160 20.14 33.70 15.17
C THR A 160 20.66 35.04 15.70
N ALA A 161 21.96 35.30 15.55
CA ALA A 161 22.56 36.57 15.99
C ALA A 161 21.82 37.78 15.39
N ARG A 162 21.52 37.74 14.09
CA ARG A 162 20.71 38.75 13.38
C ARG A 162 19.33 38.99 14.02
N VAL A 163 18.63 37.94 14.43
CA VAL A 163 17.30 38.07 15.07
C VAL A 163 17.44 38.68 16.46
N ARG A 164 18.50 38.34 17.20
CA ARG A 164 18.78 38.96 18.50
C ARG A 164 19.12 40.44 18.37
N GLU A 165 19.99 40.79 17.42
CA GLU A 165 20.38 42.18 17.12
C GLU A 165 19.17 43.03 16.73
N PHE A 166 18.28 42.51 15.89
CA PHE A 166 17.02 43.17 15.53
C PHE A 166 16.16 43.48 16.77
N ILE A 167 15.96 42.49 17.65
CA ILE A 167 15.16 42.65 18.88
C ILE A 167 15.80 43.68 19.84
N HIS A 168 17.14 43.73 19.89
CA HIS A 168 17.86 44.69 20.73
C HIS A 168 17.85 46.12 20.15
N ALA A 169 17.71 46.28 18.84
CA ALA A 169 17.66 47.59 18.17
C ALA A 169 16.29 48.29 18.27
N GLU A 170 15.23 47.56 18.62
CA GLU A 170 13.86 48.09 18.83
C GLU A 170 13.55 48.42 20.30
N ARG A 171 14.56 48.36 21.20
CA ARG A 171 14.47 48.79 22.59
C ARG A 171 15.15 50.14 22.80
#